data_AF-A0ABD2H268-F1
#
_entry.id   AF-A0ABD2H268-F1
#
_cell.length_a   1.000
_cell.length_b   1.000
_cell.length_c   1.000
_cell.angle_alpha   90.00
_cell.angle_beta   90.00
_cell.angle_gamma   90.00
#
_symmetry.space_group_name_H-M   'P 1'
#
loop_
_entity.id
_entity.type
_entity.pdbx_description
1 polymer ?
#
loop_
_entity_poly.entity_id
_entity_poly.type
_entity_poly.pdbx_seq_one_letter_code
_entity_poly.pdbx_strand_id
1 'polypeptide(L)'
;MAPDNMSNYGFRTQTSVRWIGAAAVCLGTLIIILCIVAHNSSVLNHNDSKWEQLISSLTMDRNTERDELEQRKINSGNQTKEMEVHNSIVLNHMDSKFEQLISNLTMDRNMREELEQMKMNSSNLTEELEVLQSKYNAMAASQDKLQEELIGLRKRVPCLQGWITFQDKCYFFSAGSVSKTWQGSRQDCQTRGADLAIITTQEELDFLSRTRAVSWIGLSDIAQEGKWKWVDGTDLVGVGFWKKGEPNNHRGNEDCVEQSEKKFNDAPCNTEFAWVCER
;
A
#
# COMPACT_ATOMS: atom_id res chain seq x y z
N MET A 1 40.88 -108.05 -109.77
CA MET A 1 41.66 -106.92 -110.29
C MET A 1 42.29 -106.28 -109.06
N ALA A 2 43.46 -106.75 -108.57
CA ALA A 2 44.77 -106.74 -109.23
C ALA A 2 45.06 -105.37 -109.87
N PRO A 3 46.27 -104.80 -109.74
CA PRO A 3 47.55 -105.47 -109.49
C PRO A 3 48.33 -104.91 -108.28
N ASP A 4 49.23 -105.68 -107.65
CA ASP A 4 50.62 -106.01 -108.06
C ASP A 4 51.52 -104.77 -108.01
N ASN A 5 52.76 -104.77 -107.52
CA ASN A 5 53.86 -105.73 -107.60
C ASN A 5 54.94 -105.13 -106.64
N MET A 6 55.98 -105.77 -106.12
CA MET A 6 56.81 -106.84 -106.63
C MET A 6 57.70 -107.35 -105.49
N SER A 7 58.11 -108.59 -105.63
CA SER A 7 58.83 -109.45 -104.69
C SER A 7 60.37 -109.34 -104.71
N ASN A 8 60.95 -109.82 -103.59
CA ASN A 8 62.13 -110.70 -103.45
C ASN A 8 63.51 -110.08 -103.11
N TYR A 9 64.05 -110.42 -101.92
CA TYR A 9 65.37 -111.06 -101.67
C TYR A 9 65.66 -111.15 -100.14
N GLY A 10 66.17 -112.30 -99.66
CA GLY A 10 67.30 -112.37 -98.70
C GLY A 10 67.10 -112.24 -97.16
N PHE A 11 67.53 -113.30 -96.46
CA PHE A 11 68.14 -113.37 -95.10
C PHE A 11 67.31 -113.15 -93.79
N ARG A 12 67.22 -114.25 -93.01
CA ARG A 12 67.40 -114.45 -91.53
C ARG A 12 66.73 -113.50 -90.48
N THR A 13 66.12 -114.13 -89.46
CA THR A 13 65.95 -113.78 -88.00
C THR A 13 64.50 -113.70 -87.46
N GLN A 14 64.30 -113.38 -86.16
CA GLN A 14 63.57 -114.13 -85.10
C GLN A 14 62.49 -113.29 -84.33
N THR A 15 61.55 -113.96 -83.59
CA THR A 15 60.69 -113.56 -82.41
C THR A 15 59.14 -113.38 -82.55
N SER A 16 58.34 -113.84 -81.55
CA SER A 16 57.10 -113.20 -80.98
C SER A 16 56.31 -114.06 -79.96
N VAL A 17 55.82 -113.46 -78.83
CA VAL A 17 54.51 -113.59 -78.09
C VAL A 17 54.49 -112.60 -76.87
N ARG A 18 53.53 -111.63 -76.74
CA ARG A 18 53.22 -110.77 -75.52
C ARG A 18 52.05 -109.76 -75.77
N TRP A 19 50.73 -109.96 -75.47
CA TRP A 19 49.68 -108.87 -75.52
C TRP A 19 48.27 -109.12 -74.85
N ILE A 20 48.10 -109.47 -73.55
CA ILE A 20 46.74 -109.49 -72.90
C ILE A 20 46.64 -108.73 -71.55
N GLY A 21 47.74 -108.47 -70.84
CA GLY A 21 47.67 -107.74 -69.56
C GLY A 21 47.35 -106.23 -69.66
N ALA A 22 47.59 -105.59 -70.82
CA ALA A 22 47.56 -104.13 -70.94
C ALA A 22 46.16 -103.49 -70.77
N ALA A 23 45.07 -104.18 -71.16
CA ALA A 23 43.71 -103.64 -71.11
C ALA A 23 43.11 -103.56 -69.69
N ALA A 24 43.41 -104.55 -68.84
CA ALA A 24 43.01 -104.55 -67.43
C ALA A 24 43.75 -103.46 -66.63
N VAL A 25 45.02 -103.20 -67.00
CA VAL A 25 45.82 -102.12 -66.43
C VAL A 25 45.22 -100.76 -66.80
N CYS A 26 44.77 -100.55 -68.04
CA CYS A 26 44.18 -99.27 -68.48
C CYS A 26 42.80 -98.95 -67.85
N LEU A 27 41.93 -99.95 -67.63
CA LEU A 27 40.64 -99.72 -66.95
C LEU A 27 40.83 -99.47 -65.45
N GLY A 28 41.75 -100.20 -64.82
CA GLY A 28 42.12 -99.99 -63.42
C GLY A 28 42.71 -98.59 -63.21
N THR A 29 43.61 -98.13 -64.09
CA THR A 29 44.20 -96.79 -63.98
C THR A 29 43.17 -95.68 -64.21
N LEU A 30 42.21 -95.86 -65.14
CA LEU A 30 41.19 -94.86 -65.41
C LEU A 30 40.18 -94.70 -64.26
N ILE A 31 39.80 -95.81 -63.60
CA ILE A 31 38.99 -95.78 -62.37
C ILE A 31 39.75 -95.11 -61.23
N ILE A 32 41.04 -95.40 -61.06
CA ILE A 32 41.89 -94.75 -60.05
C ILE A 32 41.98 -93.24 -60.30
N ILE A 33 42.19 -92.81 -61.54
CA ILE A 33 42.24 -91.38 -61.89
C ILE A 33 40.89 -90.70 -61.62
N LEU A 34 39.76 -91.32 -61.98
CA LEU A 34 38.43 -90.77 -61.70
C LEU A 34 38.15 -90.70 -60.19
N CYS A 35 38.57 -91.69 -59.41
CA CYS A 35 38.48 -91.65 -57.94
C CYS A 35 39.36 -90.54 -57.35
N ILE A 36 40.57 -90.34 -57.86
CA ILE A 36 41.47 -89.26 -57.43
C ILE A 36 40.88 -87.89 -57.78
N VAL A 37 40.33 -87.72 -58.98
CA VAL A 37 39.69 -86.46 -59.41
C VAL A 37 38.46 -86.19 -58.55
N ALA A 38 37.57 -87.18 -58.35
CA ALA A 38 36.39 -87.03 -57.50
C ALA A 38 36.75 -86.72 -56.03
N HIS A 39 37.78 -87.39 -55.49
CA HIS A 39 38.27 -87.13 -54.14
C HIS A 39 38.85 -85.71 -54.03
N ASN A 40 39.71 -85.30 -54.97
CA ASN A 40 40.27 -83.95 -54.99
C ASN A 40 39.19 -82.87 -55.18
N SER A 41 38.20 -83.07 -56.05
CA SER A 41 37.06 -82.15 -56.21
C SER A 41 36.21 -82.09 -54.93
N SER A 42 36.02 -83.21 -54.22
CA SER A 42 35.29 -83.23 -52.95
C SER A 42 36.06 -82.52 -51.83
N VAL A 43 37.38 -82.68 -51.77
CA VAL A 43 38.27 -82.00 -50.82
C VAL A 43 38.34 -80.50 -51.11
N LEU A 44 38.42 -80.11 -52.39
CA LEU A 44 38.35 -78.70 -52.81
C LEU A 44 37.00 -78.09 -52.42
N ASN A 45 35.87 -78.73 -52.74
CA ASN A 45 34.54 -78.23 -52.35
C ASN A 45 34.34 -78.17 -50.82
N HIS A 46 34.88 -79.14 -50.08
CA HIS A 46 34.80 -79.13 -48.62
C HIS A 46 35.64 -78.00 -48.00
N ASN A 47 36.86 -77.78 -48.51
CA ASN A 47 37.69 -76.66 -48.10
C ASN A 47 37.06 -75.32 -48.49
N ASP A 48 36.49 -75.21 -49.69
CA ASP A 48 35.78 -74.01 -50.16
C ASP A 48 34.59 -73.68 -49.26
N SER A 49 33.79 -74.69 -48.89
CA SER A 49 32.70 -74.54 -47.91
C SER A 49 33.18 -74.10 -46.53
N LYS A 50 34.34 -74.61 -46.07
CA LYS A 50 34.92 -74.23 -44.77
C LYS A 50 35.47 -72.81 -44.81
N TRP A 51 36.06 -72.39 -45.93
CA TRP A 51 36.51 -71.02 -46.16
C TRP A 51 35.34 -70.05 -46.20
N GLU A 52 34.25 -70.38 -46.89
CA GLU A 52 33.02 -69.57 -46.91
C GLU A 52 32.39 -69.42 -45.51
N GLN A 53 32.35 -70.50 -44.72
CA GLN A 53 31.89 -70.43 -43.33
C GLN A 53 32.77 -69.51 -42.46
N LEU A 54 34.10 -69.59 -42.61
CA LEU A 54 35.04 -68.77 -41.87
C LEU A 54 34.97 -67.29 -42.28
N ILE A 55 34.82 -67.03 -43.59
CA ILE A 55 34.64 -65.67 -44.12
C ILE A 55 33.33 -65.08 -43.61
N SER A 56 32.25 -65.86 -43.59
CA SER A 56 30.96 -65.43 -43.04
C SER A 56 31.07 -65.13 -41.55
N SER A 57 31.71 -65.97 -40.74
CA SER A 57 31.85 -65.74 -39.30
C SER A 57 32.70 -64.50 -39.00
N LEU A 58 33.86 -64.37 -39.66
CA LEU A 58 34.74 -63.21 -39.49
C LEU A 58 34.07 -61.91 -39.97
N THR A 59 33.29 -61.97 -41.04
CA THR A 59 32.51 -60.81 -41.51
C THR A 59 31.43 -60.43 -40.51
N MET A 60 30.77 -61.41 -39.90
CA MET A 60 29.73 -61.21 -38.89
C MET A 60 30.31 -60.65 -37.58
N ASP A 61 31.44 -61.16 -37.12
CA ASP A 61 32.16 -60.63 -35.94
C ASP A 61 32.62 -59.18 -36.17
N ARG A 62 33.23 -58.91 -37.32
CA ARG A 62 33.66 -57.54 -37.69
C ARG A 62 32.47 -56.58 -37.81
N ASN A 63 31.35 -57.03 -38.35
CA ASN A 63 30.14 -56.20 -38.43
C ASN A 63 29.56 -55.96 -37.03
N THR A 64 29.54 -56.98 -36.16
CA THR A 64 29.10 -56.85 -34.77
C THR A 64 29.97 -55.85 -33.99
N GLU A 65 31.30 -55.94 -34.12
CA GLU A 65 32.22 -55.01 -33.46
C GLU A 65 32.06 -53.57 -33.99
N ARG A 66 31.80 -53.41 -35.29
CA ARG A 66 31.47 -52.11 -35.90
C ARG A 66 30.17 -51.54 -35.32
N ASP A 67 29.12 -52.34 -35.26
CA ASP A 67 27.82 -51.92 -34.75
C ASP A 67 27.91 -51.54 -33.27
N GLU A 68 28.66 -52.30 -32.47
CA GLU A 68 28.94 -51.95 -31.06
C GLU A 68 29.72 -50.63 -30.91
N LEU A 69 30.73 -50.40 -31.76
CA LEU A 69 31.50 -49.15 -31.77
C LEU A 69 30.65 -47.95 -32.18
N GLU A 70 29.77 -48.11 -33.17
CA GLU A 70 28.81 -47.08 -33.58
C GLU A 70 27.83 -46.77 -32.45
N GLN A 71 27.30 -47.80 -31.78
CA GLN A 71 26.40 -47.61 -30.65
C GLN A 71 27.09 -46.90 -29.47
N ARG A 72 28.36 -47.22 -29.18
CA ARG A 72 29.14 -46.51 -28.16
C ARG A 72 29.36 -45.04 -28.50
N LYS A 73 29.64 -44.71 -29.77
CA LYS A 73 29.77 -43.31 -30.21
C LYS A 73 28.45 -42.55 -30.07
N ILE A 74 27.33 -43.17 -30.44
CA ILE A 74 25.99 -42.59 -30.28
C ILE A 74 25.70 -42.33 -28.81
N ASN A 75 25.95 -43.31 -27.93
CA ASN A 75 25.70 -43.16 -26.49
C ASN A 75 26.57 -42.08 -25.86
N SER A 76 27.86 -42.01 -26.20
CA SER A 76 28.78 -40.96 -25.73
C SER A 76 28.36 -39.57 -26.23
N GLY A 77 27.96 -39.46 -27.50
CA GLY A 77 27.43 -38.23 -28.08
C GLY A 77 26.12 -37.78 -27.41
N ASN A 78 25.24 -38.71 -27.07
CA ASN A 78 24.00 -38.42 -26.35
C ASN A 78 24.28 -37.95 -24.90
N GLN A 79 25.16 -38.62 -24.16
CA GLN A 79 25.58 -38.17 -22.82
C GLN A 79 26.19 -36.76 -22.82
N THR A 80 27.01 -36.44 -23.83
CA THR A 80 27.62 -35.12 -23.96
C THR A 80 26.55 -34.04 -24.20
N LYS A 81 25.60 -34.31 -25.10
CA LYS A 81 24.46 -33.40 -25.36
C LYS A 81 23.57 -33.22 -24.12
N GLU A 82 23.29 -34.30 -23.38
CA GLU A 82 22.53 -34.23 -22.13
C GLU A 82 23.24 -33.36 -21.09
N MET A 83 24.56 -33.49 -20.98
CA MET A 83 25.38 -32.68 -20.07
C MET A 83 25.40 -31.20 -20.47
N GLU A 84 25.51 -30.89 -21.77
CA GLU A 84 25.42 -29.53 -22.29
C GLU A 84 24.06 -28.88 -22.00
N VAL A 85 22.97 -29.63 -22.22
CA VAL A 85 21.61 -29.18 -21.91
C VAL A 85 21.46 -28.92 -20.41
N HIS A 86 21.93 -29.85 -19.56
CA HIS A 86 21.87 -29.68 -18.11
C HIS A 86 22.67 -28.44 -17.66
N ASN A 87 23.88 -28.26 -18.18
CA ASN A 87 24.72 -27.12 -17.83
C ASN A 87 24.08 -25.79 -18.28
N SER A 88 23.47 -25.76 -19.47
CA SER A 88 22.71 -24.59 -19.93
C SER A 88 21.53 -24.26 -19.02
N ILE A 89 20.76 -25.27 -18.58
CA ILE A 89 19.66 -25.08 -17.62
C ILE A 89 20.16 -24.50 -16.30
N VAL A 90 21.26 -25.05 -15.76
CA VAL A 90 21.85 -24.60 -14.49
C VAL A 90 22.35 -23.16 -14.60
N LEU A 91 23.04 -22.81 -15.69
CA LEU A 91 23.50 -21.43 -15.94
C LEU A 91 22.32 -20.46 -16.04
N ASN A 92 21.29 -20.77 -16.84
CA ASN A 92 20.10 -19.94 -16.96
C ASN A 92 19.37 -19.74 -15.62
N HIS A 93 19.32 -20.78 -14.78
CA HIS A 93 18.73 -20.67 -13.45
C HIS A 93 19.55 -19.76 -12.51
N MET A 94 20.89 -19.87 -12.55
CA MET A 94 21.77 -19.01 -11.78
C MET A 94 21.68 -17.56 -12.24
N ASP A 95 21.66 -17.31 -13.54
CA ASP A 95 21.48 -15.97 -14.11
C ASP A 95 20.14 -15.37 -13.66
N SER A 96 19.05 -16.15 -13.74
CA SER A 96 17.74 -15.70 -13.26
C SER A 96 17.74 -15.33 -11.78
N LYS A 97 18.43 -16.12 -10.93
CA LYS A 97 18.58 -15.80 -9.50
C LYS A 97 19.44 -14.57 -9.26
N PHE A 98 20.49 -14.38 -10.05
CA PHE A 98 21.36 -13.22 -9.95
C PHE A 98 20.61 -11.93 -10.31
N GLU A 99 19.81 -11.95 -11.38
CA GLU A 99 18.96 -10.82 -11.77
C GLU A 99 17.90 -10.49 -10.70
N GLN A 100 17.28 -11.52 -10.10
CA GLN A 100 16.37 -11.31 -8.97
C GLN A 100 17.09 -10.66 -7.77
N LEU A 101 18.32 -11.10 -7.47
CA LEU A 101 19.11 -10.52 -6.40
C LEU A 101 19.48 -9.06 -6.68
N ILE A 102 19.89 -8.74 -7.91
CA ILE A 102 20.16 -7.35 -8.33
C ILE A 102 18.90 -6.49 -8.18
N SER A 103 17.74 -6.99 -8.63
CA SER A 103 16.47 -6.28 -8.50
C SER A 103 16.13 -5.99 -7.04
N ASN A 104 16.23 -6.98 -6.16
CA ASN A 104 15.99 -6.84 -4.73
C ASN A 104 16.96 -5.84 -4.08
N LEU A 105 18.26 -5.93 -4.38
CA LEU A 105 19.27 -5.00 -3.87
C LEU A 105 19.03 -3.57 -4.35
N THR A 106 18.58 -3.41 -5.59
CA THR A 106 18.22 -2.10 -6.15
C THR A 106 17.03 -1.50 -5.42
N MET A 107 16.00 -2.30 -5.15
CA MET A 107 14.82 -1.86 -4.40
C MET A 107 15.18 -1.48 -2.96
N ASP A 108 16.01 -2.27 -2.29
CA ASP A 108 16.47 -2.00 -0.93
C ASP A 108 17.32 -0.71 -0.86
N ARG A 109 18.16 -0.44 -1.87
CA ARG A 109 18.88 0.84 -1.99
C ARG A 109 17.92 2.02 -2.15
N ASN A 110 16.95 1.93 -3.07
CA ASN A 110 15.98 3.01 -3.30
C ASN A 110 15.17 3.28 -2.02
N MET A 111 14.77 2.22 -1.31
CA MET A 111 14.04 2.36 -0.05
C MET A 111 14.87 3.04 1.04
N ARG A 112 16.20 2.79 1.09
CA ARG A 112 17.09 3.52 2.00
C ARG A 112 17.18 5.01 1.65
N GLU A 113 17.26 5.34 0.36
CA GLU A 113 17.30 6.75 -0.08
C GLU A 113 16.01 7.49 0.30
N GLU A 114 14.85 6.87 0.11
CA GLU A 114 13.55 7.44 0.53
C GLU A 114 13.46 7.58 2.06
N LEU A 115 13.98 6.61 2.82
CA LEU A 115 14.01 6.68 4.28
C LEU A 115 14.85 7.87 4.77
N GLU A 116 16.01 8.11 4.17
CA GLU A 116 16.83 9.27 4.53
C GLU A 116 16.17 10.59 4.14
N GLN A 117 15.51 10.64 2.98
CA GLN A 117 14.71 11.82 2.61
C GLN A 117 13.57 12.09 3.60
N MET A 118 12.86 11.04 4.02
CA MET A 118 11.78 11.17 5.01
C MET A 118 12.31 11.63 6.37
N LYS A 119 13.46 11.14 6.81
CA LYS A 119 14.10 11.60 8.06
C LYS A 119 14.45 13.09 7.99
N MET A 120 15.04 13.55 6.88
CA MET A 120 15.36 14.96 6.68
C MET A 120 14.10 15.83 6.72
N ASN A 121 13.04 15.42 6.03
CA ASN A 121 11.77 16.13 6.04
C ASN A 121 11.15 16.17 7.45
N SER A 122 11.22 15.06 8.20
CA SER A 122 10.74 15.01 9.59
C SER A 122 11.53 15.92 10.52
N SER A 123 12.85 16.02 10.33
CA SER A 123 13.69 16.95 11.09
C SER A 123 13.30 18.40 10.81
N ASN A 124 13.21 18.78 9.53
CA ASN A 124 12.82 20.14 9.14
C ASN A 124 11.42 20.51 9.66
N LEU A 125 10.47 19.58 9.59
CA LEU A 125 9.13 19.80 10.13
C LEU A 125 9.13 19.99 11.66
N THR A 126 10.03 19.29 12.36
CA THR A 126 10.20 19.46 13.81
C THR A 126 10.72 20.85 14.14
N GLU A 127 11.72 21.33 13.39
CA GLU A 127 12.25 22.70 13.54
C GLU A 127 11.17 23.76 13.25
N GLU A 128 10.38 23.58 12.19
CA GLU A 128 9.26 24.48 11.88
C GLU A 128 8.21 24.52 13.00
N LEU A 129 7.90 23.37 13.61
CA LEU A 129 6.98 23.28 14.74
C LEU A 129 7.52 24.01 15.97
N GLU A 130 8.81 23.88 16.28
CA GLU A 130 9.43 24.60 17.40
C GLU A 130 9.38 26.11 17.21
N VAL A 131 9.65 26.59 15.98
CA VAL A 131 9.55 28.00 15.63
C VAL A 131 8.11 28.50 15.76
N LEU A 132 7.13 27.72 15.28
CA LEU A 132 5.72 28.09 15.36
C LEU A 132 5.23 28.14 16.81
N GLN A 133 5.65 27.19 17.64
CA GLN A 133 5.33 27.17 19.06
C GLN A 133 5.88 28.41 19.78
N SER A 134 7.10 28.82 19.46
CA SER A 134 7.70 30.04 20.00
C SER A 134 6.90 31.30 19.61
N LYS A 135 6.49 31.40 18.34
CA LYS A 135 5.63 32.49 17.86
C LYS A 135 4.28 32.52 18.56
N TYR A 136 3.65 31.37 18.75
CA TYR A 136 2.40 31.25 19.48
C TYR A 136 2.55 31.72 20.93
N ASN A 137 3.58 31.29 21.64
CA ASN A 137 3.85 31.71 23.01
C ASN A 137 4.09 33.22 23.12
N ALA A 138 4.82 33.82 22.18
CA ALA A 138 5.04 35.26 22.13
C ALA A 138 3.74 36.05 21.84
N MET A 139 2.86 35.50 21.00
CA MET A 139 1.54 36.06 20.73
C MET A 139 0.63 35.99 21.96
N ALA A 140 0.61 34.86 22.66
CA ALA A 140 -0.12 34.70 23.91
C ALA A 140 0.33 35.72 24.98
N ALA A 141 1.65 35.89 25.15
CA ALA A 141 2.17 36.92 26.06
C ALA A 141 1.78 38.35 25.65
N SER A 142 1.70 38.61 24.33
CA SER A 142 1.22 39.90 23.82
C SER A 142 -0.27 40.11 24.11
N GLN A 143 -1.07 39.05 24.01
CA GLN A 143 -2.49 39.06 24.36
C GLN A 143 -2.71 39.35 25.85
N ASP A 144 -1.97 38.68 26.74
CA ASP A 144 -2.05 38.91 28.18
C ASP A 144 -1.70 40.36 28.53
N LYS A 145 -0.65 40.90 27.90
CA LYS A 145 -0.26 42.30 28.07
C LYS A 145 -1.36 43.27 27.62
N LEU A 146 -1.98 43.03 26.47
CA LEU A 146 -3.09 43.85 25.98
C LEU A 146 -4.31 43.76 26.91
N GLN A 147 -4.57 42.60 27.50
CA GLN A 147 -5.64 42.44 28.50
C GLN A 147 -5.36 43.27 29.75
N GLU A 148 -4.13 43.24 30.27
CA GLU A 148 -3.74 44.08 31.41
C GLU A 148 -3.83 45.58 31.08
N GLU A 149 -3.40 45.99 29.89
CA GLU A 149 -3.53 47.39 29.43
C GLU A 149 -5.00 47.81 29.33
N LEU A 150 -5.88 46.94 28.80
CA LEU A 150 -7.32 47.21 28.70
C LEU A 150 -7.94 47.37 30.09
N ILE A 151 -7.59 46.50 31.04
CA ILE A 151 -8.03 46.61 32.44
C ILE A 151 -7.53 47.94 33.04
N GLY A 152 -6.28 48.30 32.77
CA GLY A 152 -5.69 49.55 33.22
C GLY A 152 -6.38 50.79 32.66
N LEU A 153 -6.78 50.75 31.38
CA LEU A 153 -7.53 51.83 30.73
C LEU A 153 -8.95 51.94 31.27
N ARG A 154 -9.64 50.81 31.48
CA ARG A 154 -11.00 50.78 32.05
C ARG A 154 -11.05 51.44 33.43
N LYS A 155 -10.03 51.22 34.27
CA LYS A 155 -9.92 51.86 35.59
C LYS A 155 -9.64 53.36 35.56
N ARG A 156 -9.10 53.89 34.46
CA ARG A 156 -8.69 55.31 34.34
C ARG A 156 -9.77 56.21 33.76
N VAL A 157 -10.87 55.67 33.25
CA VAL A 157 -12.00 56.46 32.77
C VAL A 157 -13.01 56.57 33.92
N PRO A 158 -12.98 57.65 34.72
CA PRO A 158 -13.99 57.86 35.73
C PRO A 158 -15.36 57.94 35.06
N CYS A 159 -16.39 57.45 35.74
CA CYS A 159 -17.76 57.57 35.23
C CYS A 159 -18.12 59.05 35.02
N LEU A 160 -18.95 59.32 34.01
CA LEU A 160 -19.42 60.68 33.74
C LEU A 160 -20.12 61.27 34.97
N GLN A 161 -20.12 62.59 35.09
CA GLN A 161 -20.85 63.29 36.15
C GLN A 161 -22.31 62.79 36.21
N GLY A 162 -22.78 62.42 37.41
CA GLY A 162 -24.11 61.86 37.62
C GLY A 162 -24.23 60.33 37.46
N TRP A 163 -23.11 59.65 37.17
CA TRP A 163 -23.01 58.19 37.17
C TRP A 163 -22.27 57.70 38.41
N ILE A 164 -22.63 56.52 38.89
CA ILE A 164 -22.05 55.87 40.05
C ILE A 164 -21.19 54.72 39.58
N THR A 165 -19.92 54.71 39.98
CA THR A 165 -19.03 53.57 39.76
C THR A 165 -19.35 52.47 40.76
N PHE A 166 -19.56 51.26 40.26
CA PHE A 166 -19.58 50.05 41.09
C PHE A 166 -18.81 48.97 40.37
N GLN A 167 -17.78 48.44 41.04
CA GLN A 167 -16.75 47.62 40.40
C GLN A 167 -16.15 48.36 39.19
N ASP A 168 -16.01 47.69 38.05
CA ASP A 168 -15.45 48.29 36.83
C ASP A 168 -16.54 48.79 35.85
N LYS A 169 -17.75 49.06 36.33
CA LYS A 169 -18.91 49.50 35.51
C LYS A 169 -19.46 50.85 35.99
N CYS A 170 -20.10 51.58 35.09
CA CYS A 170 -20.75 52.84 35.40
C CYS A 170 -22.28 52.70 35.34
N TYR A 171 -22.94 53.11 36.41
CA TYR A 171 -24.40 53.03 36.51
C TYR A 171 -25.05 54.40 36.58
N PHE A 172 -26.13 54.59 35.84
CA PHE A 172 -27.00 55.77 35.95
C PHE A 172 -28.35 55.35 36.47
N PHE A 173 -28.81 56.03 37.52
CA PHE A 173 -30.12 55.81 38.09
C PHE A 173 -31.01 56.97 37.68
N SER A 174 -32.17 56.67 37.09
CA SER A 174 -33.17 57.70 36.77
C SER A 174 -33.55 58.49 38.03
N ALA A 175 -33.97 59.74 37.87
CA ALA A 175 -34.46 60.52 38.99
C ALA A 175 -35.72 59.85 39.61
N GLY A 176 -35.86 59.91 40.94
CA GLY A 176 -36.92 59.17 41.65
C GLY A 176 -38.35 59.62 41.32
N SER A 177 -38.52 60.79 40.72
CA SER A 177 -39.81 61.34 40.27
C SER A 177 -40.11 61.04 38.79
N VAL A 178 -39.25 60.30 38.09
CA VAL A 178 -39.37 60.03 36.66
C VAL A 178 -39.46 58.53 36.41
N SER A 179 -40.53 58.14 35.70
CA SER A 179 -40.81 56.78 35.28
C SER A 179 -40.95 56.72 33.76
N LYS A 180 -40.62 55.56 33.18
CA LYS A 180 -40.78 55.26 31.75
C LYS A 180 -41.14 53.80 31.54
N THR A 181 -41.73 53.49 30.40
CA THR A 181 -41.88 52.11 29.91
C THR A 181 -40.52 51.45 29.72
N TRP A 182 -40.44 50.12 29.70
CA TRP A 182 -39.17 49.42 29.53
C TRP A 182 -38.43 49.88 28.25
N GLN A 183 -39.16 49.98 27.14
CA GLN A 183 -38.62 50.47 25.87
C GLN A 183 -38.16 51.93 25.96
N GLY A 184 -38.92 52.80 26.62
CA GLY A 184 -38.55 54.19 26.83
C GLY A 184 -37.32 54.37 27.71
N SER A 185 -37.17 53.51 28.72
CA SER A 185 -35.99 53.44 29.58
C SER A 185 -34.75 52.96 28.83
N ARG A 186 -34.88 51.90 28.02
CA ARG A 186 -33.82 51.42 27.14
C ARG A 186 -33.34 52.49 26.18
N GLN A 187 -34.27 53.20 25.55
CA GLN A 187 -33.94 54.31 24.65
C GLN A 187 -33.18 55.43 25.37
N ASP A 188 -33.60 55.81 26.59
CA ASP A 188 -32.87 56.81 27.39
C ASP A 188 -31.43 56.35 27.68
N CYS A 189 -31.22 55.09 28.06
CA CYS A 189 -29.86 54.55 28.25
C CYS A 189 -29.03 54.61 26.96
N GLN A 190 -29.60 54.22 25.83
CA GLN A 190 -28.92 54.25 24.53
C GLN A 190 -28.54 55.67 24.10
N THR A 191 -29.39 56.68 24.35
CA THR A 191 -29.04 58.09 24.08
C THR A 191 -27.87 58.60 24.92
N ARG A 192 -27.55 57.92 26.02
CA ARG A 192 -26.40 58.22 26.90
C ARG A 192 -25.15 57.40 26.57
N GLY A 193 -25.19 56.58 25.52
CA GLY A 193 -24.10 55.65 25.16
C GLY A 193 -23.98 54.46 26.13
N ALA A 194 -25.11 53.99 26.67
CA ALA A 194 -25.24 52.87 27.60
C ALA A 194 -26.42 51.98 27.18
N ASP A 195 -26.74 50.92 27.93
CA ASP A 195 -28.01 50.19 27.80
C ASP A 195 -28.59 49.93 29.21
N LEU A 196 -29.78 49.32 29.32
CA LEU A 196 -30.34 48.92 30.61
C LEU A 196 -29.39 47.94 31.32
N ALA A 197 -29.34 48.02 32.65
CA ALA A 197 -28.37 47.26 33.45
C ALA A 197 -28.50 45.74 33.30
N ILE A 198 -27.36 45.06 33.15
CA ILE A 198 -27.22 43.61 33.05
C ILE A 198 -26.67 43.11 34.39
N ILE A 199 -27.49 42.34 35.09
CA ILE A 199 -27.17 41.87 36.44
C ILE A 199 -26.72 40.42 36.37
N THR A 200 -25.42 40.20 36.55
CA THR A 200 -24.78 38.87 36.46
C THR A 200 -24.38 38.32 37.82
N THR A 201 -24.34 39.16 38.86
CA THR A 201 -23.88 38.79 40.21
C THR A 201 -24.85 39.27 41.29
N GLN A 202 -24.82 38.61 42.45
CA GLN A 202 -25.63 39.00 43.61
C GLN A 202 -25.19 40.37 44.15
N GLU A 203 -23.90 40.69 44.04
CA GLU A 203 -23.31 41.97 44.44
C GLU A 203 -23.84 43.14 43.61
N GLU A 204 -23.98 42.96 42.29
CA GLU A 204 -24.61 43.94 41.39
C GLU A 204 -26.08 44.16 41.77
N LEU A 205 -26.84 43.08 41.99
CA LEU A 205 -28.24 43.15 42.40
C LEU A 205 -28.40 43.91 43.74
N ASP A 206 -27.55 43.59 44.71
CA ASP A 206 -27.52 44.25 46.01
C ASP A 206 -27.13 45.73 45.92
N PHE A 207 -26.22 46.08 45.01
CA PHE A 207 -25.85 47.47 44.74
C PHE A 207 -27.02 48.26 44.13
N LEU A 208 -27.65 47.73 43.08
CA LEU A 208 -28.81 48.37 42.44
C LEU A 208 -29.96 48.55 43.43
N SER A 209 -30.29 47.49 44.18
CA SER A 209 -31.41 47.51 45.13
C SER A 209 -31.21 48.45 46.31
N ARG A 210 -29.97 48.74 46.72
CA ARG A 210 -29.68 49.74 47.76
C ARG A 210 -29.89 51.16 47.27
N THR A 211 -29.67 51.40 45.97
CA THR A 211 -29.82 52.73 45.37
C THR A 211 -31.25 53.00 44.91
N ARG A 212 -31.95 51.98 44.41
CA ARG A 212 -33.32 52.10 43.89
C ARG A 212 -34.16 50.87 44.27
N ALA A 213 -35.31 51.14 44.88
CA ALA A 213 -36.20 50.09 45.41
C ALA A 213 -36.85 49.23 44.31
N VAL A 214 -37.28 49.86 43.21
CA VAL A 214 -37.92 49.24 42.04
C VAL A 214 -37.37 49.89 40.79
N SER A 215 -36.91 49.11 39.82
CA SER A 215 -36.45 49.66 38.54
C SER A 215 -36.41 48.64 37.41
N TRP A 216 -36.62 49.12 36.19
CA TRP A 216 -36.33 48.37 34.97
C TRP A 216 -34.85 47.98 34.87
N ILE A 217 -34.62 46.74 34.47
CA ILE A 217 -33.31 46.17 34.14
C ILE A 217 -33.33 45.62 32.71
N GLY A 218 -32.17 45.28 32.17
CA GLY A 218 -31.98 44.93 30.78
C GLY A 218 -32.39 43.51 30.41
N LEU A 219 -33.33 42.88 31.13
CA LEU A 219 -33.79 41.52 30.89
C LEU A 219 -35.22 41.53 30.35
N SER A 220 -35.46 40.75 29.30
CA SER A 220 -36.78 40.61 28.66
C SER A 220 -36.88 39.29 27.90
N ASP A 221 -38.08 38.79 27.68
CA ASP A 221 -38.37 37.65 26.80
C ASP A 221 -39.33 38.02 25.65
N ILE A 222 -39.48 39.33 25.37
CA ILE A 222 -40.25 39.91 24.23
C ILE A 222 -39.99 39.17 22.90
N ALA A 223 -38.76 38.71 22.67
CA ALA A 223 -38.40 38.01 21.44
C ALA A 223 -38.99 36.60 21.35
N GLN A 224 -39.12 35.91 22.48
CA GLN A 224 -39.67 34.57 22.61
C GLN A 224 -40.06 34.30 24.06
N GLU A 225 -41.36 34.19 24.32
CA GLU A 225 -41.94 33.83 25.62
C GLU A 225 -41.19 32.67 26.31
N GLY A 226 -40.82 32.89 27.56
CA GLY A 226 -40.08 31.94 28.40
C GLY A 226 -38.58 31.85 28.11
N LYS A 227 -38.05 32.63 27.15
CA LYS A 227 -36.61 32.72 26.86
C LYS A 227 -36.06 34.12 27.13
N TRP A 228 -35.58 34.29 28.36
CA TRP A 228 -35.00 35.54 28.85
C TRP A 228 -33.67 35.88 28.20
N LYS A 229 -33.60 37.08 27.62
CA LYS A 229 -32.43 37.65 26.97
C LYS A 229 -32.07 39.01 27.56
N TRP A 230 -30.77 39.22 27.74
CA TRP A 230 -30.22 40.52 28.08
C TRP A 230 -30.22 41.45 26.87
N VAL A 231 -30.17 42.75 27.13
CA VAL A 231 -30.12 43.80 26.09
C VAL A 231 -28.89 43.70 25.17
N ASP A 232 -27.81 43.02 25.58
CA ASP A 232 -26.64 42.71 24.75
C ASP A 232 -26.83 41.48 23.84
N GLY A 233 -27.97 40.79 23.95
CA GLY A 233 -28.35 39.62 23.16
C GLY A 233 -27.99 38.28 23.80
N THR A 234 -27.25 38.27 24.91
CA THR A 234 -26.90 37.05 25.64
C THR A 234 -28.11 36.45 26.36
N ASP A 235 -28.13 35.12 26.48
CA ASP A 235 -29.19 34.42 27.22
C ASP A 235 -28.96 34.54 28.74
N LEU A 236 -30.04 34.57 29.51
CA LEU A 236 -29.96 34.40 30.96
C LEU A 236 -29.38 33.02 31.28
N VAL A 237 -28.23 32.98 31.94
CA VAL A 237 -27.60 31.73 32.39
C VAL A 237 -28.08 31.37 33.80
N GLY A 238 -28.52 30.12 33.98
CA GLY A 238 -28.99 29.61 35.27
C GLY A 238 -30.43 30.00 35.57
N VAL A 239 -30.78 30.06 36.86
CA VAL A 239 -32.17 30.30 37.30
C VAL A 239 -32.54 31.77 37.42
N GLY A 240 -31.60 32.73 37.26
CA GLY A 240 -31.86 34.15 37.53
C GLY A 240 -32.16 34.45 39.01
N PHE A 241 -32.34 35.73 39.34
CA PHE A 241 -32.60 36.17 40.71
C PHE A 241 -34.10 36.35 41.01
N TRP A 242 -34.97 35.50 40.46
CA TRP A 242 -36.42 35.63 40.58
C TRP A 242 -36.94 35.62 42.02
N LYS A 243 -38.00 36.39 42.26
CA LYS A 243 -38.84 36.23 43.45
C LYS A 243 -39.48 34.85 43.45
N LYS A 244 -39.89 34.39 44.63
CA LYS A 244 -40.60 33.11 44.74
C LYS A 244 -41.93 33.20 43.99
N GLY A 245 -42.06 32.39 42.95
CA GLY A 245 -43.26 32.35 42.10
C GLY A 245 -43.06 33.00 40.73
N GLU A 246 -41.95 33.72 40.53
CA GLU A 246 -41.63 34.39 39.27
C GLU A 246 -40.64 33.58 38.42
N PRO A 247 -40.60 33.80 37.09
CA PRO A 247 -41.55 34.62 36.34
C PRO A 247 -42.90 33.92 36.17
N ASN A 248 -44.00 34.65 36.33
CA ASN A 248 -45.34 34.06 36.34
C ASN A 248 -46.19 34.42 35.11
N ASN A 249 -45.71 35.34 34.27
CA ASN A 249 -46.38 35.91 33.12
C ASN A 249 -47.83 36.29 33.44
N HIS A 250 -48.05 37.19 34.40
CA HIS A 250 -49.36 37.46 34.95
C HIS A 250 -50.30 37.98 33.85
N ARG A 251 -51.39 37.23 33.61
CA ARG A 251 -52.37 37.48 32.53
C ARG A 251 -51.79 37.40 31.11
N GLY A 252 -50.61 36.78 30.93
CA GLY A 252 -50.00 36.55 29.62
C GLY A 252 -49.49 37.83 28.94
N ASN A 253 -48.97 38.79 29.72
CA ASN A 253 -48.53 40.10 29.21
C ASN A 253 -47.40 40.70 30.07
N GLU A 254 -46.45 39.89 30.55
CA GLU A 254 -45.31 40.35 31.35
C GLU A 254 -43.97 39.94 30.74
N ASP A 255 -43.53 40.69 29.71
CA ASP A 255 -42.34 40.30 28.93
C ASP A 255 -41.04 41.04 29.33
N CYS A 256 -41.11 41.88 30.38
CA CYS A 256 -40.04 42.79 30.79
C CYS A 256 -39.75 42.66 32.28
N VAL A 257 -38.47 42.79 32.69
CA VAL A 257 -38.10 42.52 34.08
C VAL A 257 -37.78 43.78 34.86
N GLU A 258 -38.43 43.92 36.01
CA GLU A 258 -38.07 44.87 37.05
C GLU A 258 -37.26 44.15 38.16
N GLN A 259 -36.32 44.87 38.77
CA GLN A 259 -35.72 44.44 40.03
C GLN A 259 -36.39 45.20 41.18
N SER A 260 -36.85 44.44 42.17
CA SER A 260 -37.32 44.96 43.44
C SER A 260 -37.07 43.99 44.58
N GLU A 261 -36.84 44.54 45.77
CA GLU A 261 -36.52 43.76 46.97
C GLU A 261 -35.35 42.77 46.77
N LYS A 262 -34.34 43.17 45.98
CA LYS A 262 -33.16 42.35 45.62
C LYS A 262 -33.52 41.08 44.85
N LYS A 263 -34.59 41.11 44.06
CA LYS A 263 -35.09 39.99 43.27
C LYS A 263 -35.70 40.48 41.96
N PHE A 264 -35.83 39.58 41.00
CA PHE A 264 -36.45 39.84 39.69
C PHE A 264 -37.94 39.52 39.72
N ASN A 265 -38.68 40.27 38.94
CA ASN A 265 -40.09 40.10 38.69
C ASN A 265 -40.37 40.50 37.23
N ASP A 266 -41.05 39.65 36.48
CA ASP A 266 -41.58 40.01 35.19
C ASP A 266 -42.80 40.92 35.36
N ALA A 267 -42.94 41.90 34.48
CA ALA A 267 -43.97 42.92 34.53
C ALA A 267 -44.34 43.37 33.12
N PRO A 268 -45.53 43.97 32.92
CA PRO A 268 -45.93 44.45 31.61
C PRO A 268 -44.97 45.56 31.16
N CYS A 269 -44.39 45.42 29.97
CA CYS A 269 -43.40 46.36 29.43
C CYS A 269 -43.89 47.82 29.35
N ASN A 270 -45.21 48.02 29.27
CA ASN A 270 -45.87 49.33 29.23
C ASN A 270 -46.05 49.96 30.62
N THR A 271 -45.71 49.25 31.69
CA THR A 271 -45.69 49.81 33.05
C THR A 271 -44.57 50.84 33.15
N GLU A 272 -44.80 51.91 33.90
CA GLU A 272 -43.79 52.93 34.10
C GLU A 272 -43.05 52.72 35.43
N PHE A 273 -41.74 52.45 35.33
CA PHE A 273 -40.85 52.37 36.48
C PHE A 273 -39.66 53.33 36.32
N ALA A 274 -38.96 53.57 37.43
CA ALA A 274 -37.58 54.06 37.36
C ALA A 274 -36.71 53.04 36.59
N TRP A 275 -35.53 53.45 36.13
CA TRP A 275 -34.64 52.56 35.39
C TRP A 275 -33.18 52.78 35.76
N VAL A 276 -32.37 51.76 35.46
CA VAL A 276 -30.92 51.79 35.66
C VAL A 276 -30.22 51.49 34.35
N CYS A 277 -29.30 52.38 33.95
CA CYS A 277 -28.42 52.17 32.81
C CYS A 277 -27.06 51.67 33.26
N GLU A 278 -26.37 50.92 32.41
CA GLU A 278 -25.02 50.39 32.61
C GLU A 278 -24.14 50.65 31.38
N ARG A 279 -22.87 50.95 31.64
CA ARG A 279 -21.78 51.06 30.66
C ARG A 279 -20.52 50.37 31.19
#